data_AF-A0A2M7TAC3-F1
#
_entry.id   AF-A0A2M7TAC3-F1
#
_cell.length_a   1.000
_cell.length_b   1.000
_cell.length_c   1.000
_cell.angle_alpha   90.00
_cell.angle_beta   90.00
_cell.angle_gamma   90.00
#
_symmetry.space_group_name_H-M   'P 1'
#
loop_
_entity.id
_entity.type
_entity.pdbx_description
1 polymer ?
#
loop_
_entity_poly.entity_id
_entity_poly.type
_entity_poly.pdbx_seq_one_letter_code
_entity_poly.pdbx_strand_id
1 'polypeptide(L)' 'MFGLGVPELIVILVIVLVIFGPKKLPEIGKAVGQGIRELKKATDTKEEPQTTEQKQSS' A
#
# COMPACT_ATOMS: atom_id res chain seq x y z
N MET A 1 -25.37 22.81 -1.29
CA MET A 1 -24.82 23.19 -2.60
C MET A 1 -23.28 23.23 -2.59
N PHE A 2 -22.60 22.33 -1.87
CA PHE A 2 -21.13 22.20 -1.91
C PHE A 2 -20.76 20.84 -1.28
N GLY A 3 -21.06 19.76 -2.00
CA GLY A 3 -20.48 18.46 -1.70
C GLY A 3 -19.21 18.37 -2.52
N LEU A 4 -18.08 18.01 -1.91
CA LEU A 4 -16.89 17.60 -2.65
C LEU A 4 -17.29 16.41 -3.54
N GLY A 5 -17.61 16.72 -4.79
CA GLY A 5 -18.02 15.75 -5.75
C GLY A 5 -16.81 14.97 -6.25
N VAL A 6 -17.10 13.85 -6.90
CA VAL A 6 -16.10 13.14 -7.71
C VAL A 6 -15.38 14.09 -8.69
N PRO A 7 -16.03 15.09 -9.34
CA PRO A 7 -15.35 16.03 -10.22
C PRO A 7 -14.27 16.87 -9.53
N GLU A 8 -14.55 17.48 -8.38
CA GLU A 8 -13.59 18.30 -7.63
C GLU A 8 -12.38 17.47 -7.17
N LEU A 9 -12.60 16.24 -6.71
CA LEU A 9 -11.51 15.33 -6.34
C LEU A 9 -10.62 14.97 -7.53
N ILE A 10 -11.20 14.77 -8.72
CA ILE A 10 -10.41 14.51 -9.94
C ILE A 10 -9.55 15.73 -10.29
N VAL A 11 -10.07 16.96 -10.19
CA VAL A 11 -9.29 18.17 -10.47
C VAL A 11 -8.10 18.29 -9.51
N ILE A 12 -8.32 18.06 -8.22
CA ILE A 12 -7.25 18.06 -7.21
C ILE A 12 -6.22 16.97 -7.52
N LEU A 13 -6.68 15.76 -7.84
CA LEU A 13 -5.80 14.65 -8.19
C LEU A 13 -4.93 14.98 -9.41
N VAL A 14 -5.50 15.63 -10.44
CA VAL A 14 -4.74 16.06 -11.63
C VAL A 14 -3.66 17.06 -11.25
N ILE A 15 -3.94 18.05 -10.39
CA ILE A 15 -2.93 19.03 -9.95
C ILE A 15 -1.79 18.32 -9.20
N VAL A 16 -2.12 17.43 -8.27
CA VAL A 16 -1.13 16.62 -7.54
C VAL A 16 -0.30 15.77 -8.51
N LEU A 17 -0.94 15.17 -9.51
CA LEU A 17 -0.27 14.38 -10.54
C LEU A 17 0.66 15.19 -11.44
N VAL A 18 0.35 16.46 -11.70
CA VAL A 18 1.25 17.35 -12.46
C VAL A 18 2.50 17.67 -11.65
N ILE A 19 2.37 17.91 -10.35
CA ILE A 19 3.50 18.25 -9.46
C ILE A 19 4.38 17.03 -9.19
N PHE A 20 3.78 15.91 -8.80
CA PHE A 20 4.50 14.71 -8.38
C PHE A 20 4.74 13.69 -9.50
N GLY A 21 3.95 13.76 -10.57
CA GLY A 21 3.96 12.79 -11.67
C GLY A 21 3.10 11.54 -11.41
N PRO A 22 2.41 10.98 -12.41
CA PRO A 22 1.57 9.78 -12.25
C PRO A 22 2.36 8.52 -11.94
N LYS A 23 3.67 8.51 -12.19
CA LYS A 23 4.55 7.39 -11.84
C LYS A 23 4.85 7.32 -10.34
N LYS A 24 4.74 8.41 -9.59
CA LYS A 24 5.10 8.43 -8.17
C LYS A 24 4.00 7.90 -7.25
N LEU A 25 2.72 8.04 -7.61
CA LEU A 25 1.62 7.41 -6.87
C LEU A 25 1.76 5.88 -6.73
N PRO A 26 1.97 5.09 -7.81
CA PRO A 26 2.13 3.64 -7.68
C PRO A 26 3.45 3.24 -7.02
N GLU A 27 4.51 4.05 -7.16
CA GLU A 27 5.80 3.85 -6.49
C GLU A 27 5.64 3.95 -4.96
N ILE A 28 5.00 5.02 -4.48
CA ILE A 28 4.67 5.23 -3.06
C ILE A 28 3.70 4.15 -2.57
N GLY A 29 2.66 3.83 -3.35
CA GLY A 29 1.70 2.79 -2.99
C GLY A 29 2.33 1.40 -2.84
N LYS A 30 3.32 1.05 -3.69
CA LYS A 30 4.10 -0.19 -3.54
C LYS A 30 4.92 -0.19 -2.26
N ALA A 31 5.66 0.88 -1.98
CA ALA A 31 6.48 0.98 -0.77
C ALA A 31 5.63 0.90 0.51
N VAL A 32 4.53 1.67 0.57
CA VAL A 32 3.58 1.64 1.69
C VAL A 32 2.91 0.26 1.79
N GLY A 33 2.50 -0.34 0.68
CA GLY A 33 1.86 -1.65 0.64
C GLY A 33 2.79 -2.77 1.13
N GLN A 34 4.08 -2.71 0.78
CA GLN A 34 5.09 -3.63 1.31
C GLN A 34 5.23 -3.47 2.83
N GLY A 35 5.37 -2.23 3.31
CA GLY A 35 5.42 -1.94 4.75
C GLY A 35 4.19 -2.45 5.50
N ILE A 36 2.98 -2.20 5.01
CA ILE A 36 1.74 -2.72 5.61
C ILE A 36 1.73 -4.26 5.62
N ARG A 37 2.22 -4.91 4.56
CA ARG A 37 2.28 -6.37 4.47
C ARG A 37 3.27 -6.96 5.49
N GLU A 38 4.44 -6.34 5.68
CA GLU A 38 5.39 -6.71 6.72
C GLU A 38 4.81 -6.49 8.12
N LEU A 39 4.16 -5.33 8.36
CA LEU A 39 3.49 -5.04 9.65
C LEU A 39 2.40 -6.06 9.95
N LYS A 40 1.60 -6.45 8.95
CA LYS A 40 0.59 -7.49 9.12
C LYS A 40 1.23 -8.82 9.46
N LYS A 41 2.28 -9.26 8.74
CA LYS A 41 3.00 -10.52 9.03
C LYS A 41 3.60 -10.56 10.44
N ALA A 42 4.20 -9.46 10.89
CA ALA A 42 4.78 -9.36 12.22
C ALA A 42 3.72 -9.40 13.33
N THR A 43 2.52 -8.88 13.03
CA THR A 43 1.37 -8.92 13.95
C THR A 43 0.73 -10.32 13.97
N ASP A 44 0.54 -10.94 12.79
CA ASP A 44 0.02 -12.32 12.61
C ASP A 44 0.93 -13.37 13.30
N THR A 45 2.26 -13.22 13.20
CA THR A 45 3.24 -14.13 13.83
C THR A 45 3.14 -14.14 15.36
N LYS A 46 2.52 -13.13 15.97
CA LYS A 46 2.27 -13.11 17.43
C LYS A 46 1.11 -14.03 17.84
N GLU A 47 0.33 -14.56 16.90
CA GLU A 47 -0.85 -15.39 17.16
C GLU A 47 -0.73 -16.84 16.67
N GLU A 48 0.31 -17.23 15.92
CA GLU A 48 0.52 -18.63 15.53
C GLU A 48 1.96 -19.13 15.76
N PRO A 49 2.15 -20.31 16.41
CA PRO A 49 3.45 -20.95 16.50
C PRO A 49 3.92 -21.36 15.10
N GLN A 50 5.11 -20.88 14.75
CA GLN A 50 5.79 -21.11 13.47
C GLN A 50 5.90 -22.60 13.14
N THR A 51 5.06 -23.12 12.24
CA THR A 51 5.38 -24.32 11.44
C THR A 51 5.90 -23.85 10.09
N THR A 52 7.19 -23.50 10.06
CA THR A 52 7.94 -23.39 8.81
C THR A 52 8.53 -24.77 8.55
N GLU A 53 7.82 -25.60 7.79
CA GLU A 53 8.33 -26.87 7.27
C GLU A 53 9.49 -26.57 6.30
N GLN A 54 10.72 -26.80 6.77
CA GLN A 54 11.92 -26.88 5.96
C GLN A 54 11.79 -28.09 5.03
N LYS A 55 11.34 -27.87 3.80
CA LYS A 55 11.51 -28.82 2.70
C LYS A 55 12.78 -28.49 1.93
N GLN A 56 13.94 -28.66 2.57
CA GLN A 56 15.24 -28.66 1.89
C GLN A 56 16.29 -29.44 2.68
N SER A 57 16.26 -30.78 2.57
CA SER A 57 17.39 -31.72 2.64
C SER A 57 16.77 -33.11 2.45
N SER A 58 17.05 -33.80 1.34
CA SER A 58 18.06 -34.87 1.23
C SER A 58 17.76 -36.10 2.07
#